data_AF-A0A0R2BBT2-F1
#
_entry.id   AF-A0A0R2BBT2-F1
#
_cell.length_a   1.000
_cell.length_b   1.000
_cell.length_c   1.000
_cell.angle_alpha   90.00
_cell.angle_beta   90.00
_cell.angle_gamma   90.00
#
_symmetry.space_group_name_H-M   'P 1'
#
loop_
_entity.id
_entity.type
_entity.pdbx_description
1 polymer ?
#
loop_
_entity_poly.entity_id
_entity_poly.type
_entity_poly.pdbx_seq_one_letter_code
_entity_poly.pdbx_strand_id
1 'polypeptide(L)'
;MVVALELTFREANLNVNGTNQLAIHGTAKLGGNLTVSVKSTSAKKITLLTFHKRSGKFDKVNVSSKQKHWHAKYTTHSVQLVR
;
A
#
# COMPACT_ATOMS: atom_id res chain seq x y z
N MET A 1 25.09 12.87 4.48
CA MET A 1 25.05 11.40 4.46
C MET A 1 23.58 10.99 4.50
N VAL A 2 22.99 10.61 3.36
CA VAL A 2 21.57 10.25 3.28
C VAL A 2 21.46 8.76 3.65
N VAL A 3 20.92 8.46 4.83
CA VAL A 3 20.62 7.10 5.25
C VAL A 3 19.42 6.63 4.42
N ALA A 4 19.65 5.76 3.44
CA ALA A 4 18.59 5.11 2.70
C ALA A 4 17.93 4.07 3.64
N LEU A 5 16.78 4.43 4.21
CA LEU A 5 16.00 3.51 5.03
C LEU A 5 15.36 2.46 4.10
N GLU A 6 15.89 1.24 4.10
CA GLU A 6 15.25 0.09 3.44
C GLU A 6 14.20 -0.52 4.39
N LEU A 7 12.93 -0.26 4.11
CA LEU A 7 11.82 -0.91 4.81
C LEU A 7 11.47 -2.22 4.10
N THR A 8 11.58 -3.34 4.83
CA THR A 8 11.23 -4.68 4.36
C THR A 8 9.93 -5.12 5.03
N PHE A 9 8.88 -5.33 4.24
CA PHE A 9 7.58 -5.79 4.75
C PHE A 9 7.46 -7.31 4.53
N ARG A 10 7.34 -8.07 5.62
CA ARG A 10 7.05 -9.53 5.58
C ARG A 10 5.58 -9.82 5.85
N GLU A 11 4.96 -9.06 6.76
CA GLU A 11 3.52 -9.01 6.97
C GLU A 11 3.15 -7.54 7.27
N ALA A 12 2.25 -6.96 6.49
CA ALA A 12 1.88 -5.55 6.62
C ALA A 12 0.37 -5.42 6.84
N ASN A 13 -0.01 -5.16 8.09
CA ASN A 13 -1.38 -4.81 8.45
C ASN A 13 -1.53 -3.28 8.42
N LEU A 14 -2.08 -2.77 7.33
CA LEU A 14 -2.28 -1.33 7.14
C LEU A 14 -3.74 -0.96 7.38
N ASN A 15 -4.01 -0.28 8.48
CA ASN A 15 -5.34 0.27 8.75
C ASN A 15 -5.45 1.68 8.14
N VAL A 16 -6.03 1.77 6.94
CA VAL A 16 -6.14 3.05 6.21
C VAL A 16 -7.51 3.67 6.46
N ASN A 17 -7.54 4.65 7.35
CA ASN A 17 -8.65 5.59 7.46
C ASN A 17 -8.37 6.77 6.53
N GLY A 18 -9.06 6.85 5.38
CA GLY A 18 -9.22 8.00 4.46
C GLY A 18 -7.99 8.79 3.97
N THR A 19 -7.12 9.23 4.89
CA THR A 19 -6.01 10.16 4.74
C THR A 19 -4.64 9.57 5.12
N ASN A 20 -4.57 8.37 5.70
CA ASN A 20 -3.29 7.77 6.09
C ASN A 20 -2.48 7.30 4.88
N GLN A 21 -1.42 8.05 4.54
CA GLN A 21 -0.42 7.68 3.55
C GLN A 21 0.89 7.38 4.27
N LEU A 22 1.45 6.19 4.08
CA LEU A 22 2.81 5.89 4.52
C LEU A 22 3.79 6.27 3.42
N ALA A 23 4.64 7.26 3.70
CA ALA A 23 5.69 7.71 2.80
C ALA A 23 7.04 7.07 3.15
N ILE A 24 7.65 6.40 2.17
CA ILE A 24 8.96 5.74 2.28
C ILE A 24 9.93 6.49 1.37
N HIS A 25 10.89 7.21 1.94
CA HIS A 25 11.78 8.06 1.14
C HIS A 25 12.83 7.24 0.34
N GLY A 26 12.99 5.95 0.62
CA GLY A 26 13.94 5.05 -0.03
C GLY A 26 13.31 4.00 -0.95
N THR A 27 14.00 2.88 -1.10
CA THR A 27 13.49 1.69 -1.80
C THR A 27 12.51 0.94 -0.90
N ALA A 28 11.27 0.76 -1.34
CA ALA A 28 10.34 -0.14 -0.68
C ALA A 28 10.51 -1.57 -1.21
N LYS A 29 10.88 -2.53 -0.35
CA LYS A 29 10.87 -3.96 -0.67
C LYS A 29 9.52 -4.53 -0.27
N LEU A 30 8.65 -4.74 -1.26
CA LEU A 30 7.29 -5.25 -1.07
C LEU A 30 7.28 -6.77 -1.18
N GLY A 31 6.58 -7.44 -0.28
CA GLY A 31 6.39 -8.89 -0.25
C GLY A 31 5.36 -9.27 0.82
N GLY A 32 4.99 -10.56 0.88
CA GLY A 32 4.04 -11.06 1.88
C GLY A 32 2.60 -10.59 1.63
N ASN A 33 1.80 -10.60 2.70
CA ASN A 33 0.36 -10.31 2.63
C ASN A 33 0.06 -8.87 3.06
N LEU A 34 -0.73 -8.16 2.24
CA LEU A 34 -1.29 -6.85 2.56
C LEU A 34 -2.79 -7.00 2.86
N THR A 35 -3.19 -6.64 4.08
CA THR A 35 -4.61 -6.55 4.44
C THR A 35 -5.03 -5.09 4.48
N VAL A 36 -6.06 -4.74 3.70
CA VAL A 36 -6.61 -3.37 3.61
C VAL A 36 -8.05 -3.38 4.06
N SER A 37 -8.33 -2.68 5.17
CA SER A 37 -9.69 -2.48 5.66
C SER A 37 -10.19 -1.08 5.31
N VAL A 38 -11.15 -0.99 4.39
CA VAL A 38 -11.78 0.28 4.00
C VAL A 38 -13.10 0.41 4.75
N LYS A 39 -13.22 1.35 5.69
CA LYS A 39 -14.44 1.47 6.53
C LYS A 39 -15.62 2.08 5.78
N SER A 40 -15.41 3.16 5.03
CA SER A 40 -16.36 3.75 4.08
C SER A 40 -15.65 4.91 3.40
N THR A 41 -15.71 5.02 2.07
CA THR A 41 -15.10 6.14 1.35
C THR A 41 -15.80 6.39 0.01
N SER A 42 -16.15 7.65 -0.23
CA SER A 42 -16.62 8.12 -1.54
C SER A 42 -15.47 8.23 -2.55
N ALA A 43 -14.21 8.06 -2.12
CA ALA A 43 -13.06 8.11 -2.99
C ALA A 43 -13.08 6.96 -4.01
N LYS A 44 -12.68 7.26 -5.25
CA LYS A 44 -12.46 6.26 -6.32
C LYS A 44 -11.06 5.66 -6.28
N LYS A 45 -10.15 6.29 -5.52
CA LYS A 45 -8.73 5.95 -5.40
C LYS A 45 -8.25 6.33 -4.00
N ILE A 46 -7.47 5.46 -3.37
CA ILE A 46 -6.77 5.72 -2.11
C ILE A 46 -5.31 5.36 -2.30
N THR A 47 -4.40 6.27 -2.02
CA THR A 47 -2.96 5.95 -1.97
C THR A 47 -2.66 5.35 -0.60
N LEU A 48 -2.16 4.11 -0.56
CA LEU A 48 -1.81 3.42 0.69
C LEU A 48 -0.37 3.73 1.10
N LEU A 49 0.53 3.66 0.11
CA LEU A 49 1.98 3.79 0.28
C LEU A 49 2.53 4.66 -0.84
N THR A 50 3.45 5.56 -0.52
CA THR A 50 4.30 6.28 -1.48
C THR A 50 5.76 5.92 -1.24
N PHE A 51 6.54 5.80 -2.32
CA PHE A 51 7.96 5.46 -2.27
C PHE A 51 8.74 6.08 -3.42
N HIS A 52 10.05 6.26 -3.26
CA HIS A 52 10.91 6.72 -4.37
C HIS A 52 11.04 5.64 -5.46
N LYS A 53 11.27 4.40 -5.06
CA LYS A 53 11.28 3.23 -5.95
C LYS A 53 10.80 1.99 -5.18
N ARG A 54 10.28 0.97 -5.89
CA ARG A 54 9.95 -0.34 -5.29
C ARG A 54 10.74 -1.48 -5.91
N SER A 55 10.94 -2.51 -5.10
CA SER A 55 11.25 -3.86 -5.55
C SER A 55 10.12 -4.79 -5.12
N GLY A 56 9.64 -5.65 -6.03
CA GLY A 56 8.56 -6.60 -5.74
C GLY A 56 7.15 -6.01 -5.67
N LYS A 57 6.19 -6.86 -5.29
CA LYS A 57 4.77 -6.56 -5.03
C LYS A 57 4.33 -7.40 -3.82
N PHE A 58 3.20 -7.07 -3.20
CA PHE A 58 2.61 -7.98 -2.21
C PHE A 58 2.13 -9.26 -2.91
N ASP A 59 2.41 -10.40 -2.29
CA ASP A 59 2.07 -11.72 -2.83
C ASP A 59 0.56 -11.95 -2.80
N LYS A 60 -0.10 -11.44 -1.76
CA LYS A 60 -1.57 -11.41 -1.65
C LYS A 60 -2.04 -10.07 -1.12
N VAL A 61 -3.13 -9.56 -1.69
CA VAL A 61 -3.81 -8.37 -1.19
C VAL A 61 -5.25 -8.72 -0.83
N ASN A 62 -5.56 -8.65 0.45
CA ASN A 62 -6.89 -8.88 0.99
C ASN A 62 -7.56 -7.55 1.28
N VAL A 63 -8.55 -7.20 0.47
CA VAL A 63 -9.39 -6.02 0.71
C VAL A 63 -10.63 -6.47 1.49
N SER A 64 -11.08 -5.64 2.45
CA SER A 64 -12.28 -5.93 3.24
C SER A 64 -13.48 -6.34 2.37
N SER A 65 -14.23 -7.35 2.84
CA SER A 65 -15.29 -8.03 2.08
C SER A 65 -16.44 -7.13 1.60
N LYS A 66 -16.59 -5.95 2.20
CA LYS A 66 -17.59 -4.94 1.79
C LYS A 66 -17.16 -4.14 0.54
N GLN A 67 -15.94 -4.32 0.03
CA GLN A 67 -15.36 -3.56 -1.08
C GLN A 67 -14.73 -4.48 -2.15
N LYS A 68 -15.44 -5.53 -2.56
CA LYS A 68 -14.94 -6.57 -3.51
C LYS A 68 -14.46 -6.05 -4.87
N HIS A 69 -14.91 -4.88 -5.30
CA HIS A 69 -14.48 -4.29 -6.58
C HIS A 69 -13.10 -3.62 -6.50
N TRP A 70 -12.60 -3.39 -5.30
CA TRP A 70 -11.35 -2.69 -5.13
C TRP A 70 -10.15 -3.63 -5.29
N HIS A 71 -9.14 -3.16 -6.00
CA HIS A 71 -7.90 -3.88 -6.23
C HIS A 71 -6.68 -2.97 -6.01
N ALA A 72 -5.53 -3.59 -5.71
CA ALA A 72 -4.27 -2.86 -5.56
C ALA A 72 -3.65 -2.56 -6.93
N LYS A 73 -3.47 -1.29 -7.22
CA LYS A 73 -2.69 -0.78 -8.34
C LYS A 73 -1.27 -0.42 -7.88
N TYR A 74 -0.28 -0.95 -8.59
CA TYR A 74 1.12 -0.69 -8.32
C TYR A 74 1.67 0.28 -9.36
N THR A 75 2.33 1.32 -8.90
CA THR A 75 3.13 2.22 -9.75
C THR A 75 4.60 2.11 -9.36
N THR A 76 5.46 2.85 -10.07
CA THR A 76 6.89 2.97 -9.70
C THR A 76 7.07 3.64 -8.34
N HIS A 77 6.11 4.48 -7.92
CA HIS A 77 6.24 5.35 -6.75
C HIS A 77 5.15 5.18 -5.69
N SER A 78 4.20 4.28 -5.88
CA SER A 78 3.11 4.08 -4.92
C SER A 78 2.40 2.73 -5.06
N VAL A 79 1.77 2.31 -3.96
CA VAL A 79 0.69 1.33 -3.94
C VAL A 79 -0.62 2.08 -3.70
N GLN A 80 -1.57 1.89 -4.60
CA GLN A 80 -2.88 2.52 -4.56
C GLN A 80 -3.96 1.44 -4.49
N LEU A 81 -5.06 1.74 -3.83
CA LEU A 81 -6.30 1.00 -3.92
C LEU A 81 -7.24 1.76 -4.86
N VAL A 82 -7.77 1.08 -5.87
CA VAL A 82 -8.68 1.64 -6.87
C VAL A 82 -9.90 0.74 -7.02
N ARG A 83 -11.06 1.32 -7.38
CA ARG A 83 -12.26 0.58 -7.76
C ARG A 83 -12.11 -0.09 -9.13
#